data_AF-A0A1V3IPG9-F1
#
_entry.id   AF-A0A1V3IPG9-F1
#
_cell.length_a   1.000
_cell.length_b   1.000
_cell.length_c   1.000
_cell.angle_alpha   90.00
_cell.angle_beta   90.00
_cell.angle_gamma   90.00
#
_symmetry.space_group_name_H-M   'P 1'
#
loop_
_entity.id
_entity.type
_entity.pdbx_description
1 polymer ?
#
loop_
_entity_poly.entity_id
_entity_poly.type
_entity_poly.pdbx_seq_one_letter_code
_entity_poly.pdbx_strand_id
1 'polypeptide(L)'
;MHKIPIKKHQSPTTQASSQFFRAKFFLFLYANIVTTPYDMMKLLNYAGDTQVDIYVVDSRKDDNKIRDWALANHINVEKVKKRQITLNHDLNLSWAKYANGKMPAAFGIDGEGQWINLTY
;
A
#
# COMPACT_ATOMS: atom_id res chain seq x y z
N MET A 1 -44.36 29.28 1.50
CA MET A 1 -43.28 28.72 0.66
C MET A 1 -41.97 28.75 1.46
N HIS A 2 -41.57 27.63 2.05
CA HIS A 2 -40.34 27.53 2.86
C HIS A 2 -39.19 27.02 1.98
N LYS A 3 -38.14 27.83 1.79
CA LYS A 3 -36.92 27.39 1.09
C LYS A 3 -36.01 26.67 2.09
N ILE A 4 -35.71 25.40 1.80
CA ILE A 4 -34.74 24.58 2.54
C ILE A 4 -33.33 25.07 2.19
N PRO A 5 -32.43 25.34 3.16
CA PRO A 5 -31.06 25.70 2.84
C PRO A 5 -30.30 24.46 2.33
N ILE A 6 -29.74 24.59 1.14
CA ILE A 6 -28.84 23.61 0.54
C ILE A 6 -27.56 23.59 1.38
N LYS A 7 -27.29 22.47 2.07
CA LYS A 7 -25.96 22.21 2.64
C LYS A 7 -24.97 22.22 1.47
N LYS A 8 -24.08 23.21 1.43
CA LYS A 8 -22.93 23.19 0.52
C LYS A 8 -22.16 21.91 0.82
N HIS A 9 -22.18 20.95 -0.10
CA HIS A 9 -21.21 19.87 -0.09
C HIS A 9 -19.85 20.54 -0.22
N GLN A 10 -19.13 20.62 0.90
CA GLN A 10 -17.70 20.87 0.88
C GLN A 10 -17.11 19.77 0.02
N SER A 11 -16.47 20.16 -1.08
CA SER A 11 -15.53 19.31 -1.81
C SER A 11 -14.61 18.65 -0.77
N PRO A 12 -14.26 17.36 -0.92
CA PRO A 12 -13.39 16.69 0.05
C PRO A 12 -12.14 17.55 0.18
N THR A 13 -12.06 18.21 1.32
CA THR A 13 -10.96 19.10 1.68
C THR A 13 -9.77 18.17 1.74
N THR A 14 -8.73 18.50 0.97
CA THR A 14 -7.41 17.86 0.95
C THR A 14 -7.17 17.19 2.30
N GLN A 15 -7.33 15.88 2.32
CA GLN A 15 -7.21 15.09 3.53
C GLN A 15 -5.79 15.35 4.01
N ALA A 16 -5.67 16.03 5.15
CA ALA A 16 -4.39 16.34 5.78
C ALA A 16 -3.55 15.07 5.67
N SER A 17 -2.37 15.19 5.06
CA SER A 17 -1.41 14.10 4.96
C SER A 17 -1.27 13.53 6.36
N SER A 18 -1.91 12.40 6.62
CA SER A 18 -1.63 11.63 7.81
C SER A 18 -0.16 11.28 7.66
N GLN A 19 0.71 12.00 8.35
CA GLN A 19 2.14 11.95 8.12
C GLN A 19 2.63 10.59 8.61
N PHE A 20 2.63 9.59 7.73
CA PHE A 20 3.24 8.30 7.99
C PHE A 20 4.70 8.37 7.58
N PHE A 21 5.56 7.84 8.44
CA PHE A 21 7.01 7.80 8.20
C PHE A 21 7.42 6.53 7.47
N ARG A 22 6.52 5.55 7.39
CA ARG A 22 6.70 4.29 6.68
C ARG A 22 5.36 3.76 6.21
N ALA A 23 5.33 3.17 5.01
CA ALA A 23 4.15 2.45 4.52
C ALA A 23 4.45 0.95 4.45
N LYS A 24 3.45 0.12 4.72
CA LYS A 24 3.46 -1.32 4.51
C LYS A 24 2.37 -1.69 3.52
N PHE A 25 2.74 -2.38 2.46
CA PHE A 25 1.85 -2.83 1.40
C PHE A 25 1.84 -4.34 1.33
N PHE A 26 0.66 -4.95 1.25
CA PHE A 26 0.52 -6.38 1.08
C PHE A 26 -0.08 -6.67 -0.30
N LEU A 27 0.55 -7.60 -1.03
CA LEU A 27 0.09 -8.02 -2.35
C LEU A 27 0.18 -9.55 -2.54
N PHE A 28 -0.69 -10.10 -3.39
CA PHE A 28 -0.63 -11.50 -3.79
C PHE A 28 0.09 -11.67 -5.13
N LEU A 29 1.03 -12.62 -5.23
CA LEU A 29 1.76 -12.91 -6.49
C LEU A 29 0.89 -13.52 -7.60
N TYR A 30 -0.08 -14.36 -7.22
CA TYR A 30 -0.85 -15.17 -8.16
C TYR A 30 -2.35 -14.83 -8.14
N ALA A 31 -2.75 -13.75 -7.48
CA ALA A 31 -4.11 -13.26 -7.59
C ALA A 31 -4.24 -12.48 -8.91
N ASN A 32 -4.53 -13.19 -10.00
CA ASN A 32 -4.80 -12.66 -11.33
C ASN A 32 -5.94 -11.61 -11.39
N ILE A 33 -6.50 -11.14 -10.27
CA ILE A 33 -7.65 -10.22 -10.24
C ILE A 33 -7.59 -9.17 -9.10
N VAL A 34 -6.91 -9.39 -7.96
CA VAL A 34 -7.19 -8.60 -6.73
C VAL A 34 -6.19 -7.47 -6.44
N THR A 35 -4.94 -7.57 -6.91
CA THR A 35 -3.96 -6.48 -6.81
C THR A 35 -3.53 -6.08 -8.21
N THR A 36 -4.11 -5.00 -8.72
CA THR A 36 -3.71 -4.49 -10.02
C THR A 36 -2.39 -3.71 -9.89
N PRO A 37 -1.53 -3.70 -10.93
CA PRO A 37 -0.37 -2.81 -10.97
C PRO A 37 -0.72 -1.34 -10.70
N TYR A 38 -1.98 -0.96 -10.96
CA TYR A 38 -2.51 0.39 -10.73
C TYR A 38 -2.58 0.77 -9.24
N ASP A 39 -3.04 -0.14 -8.37
CA ASP A 39 -3.15 0.13 -6.93
C ASP A 39 -1.77 0.33 -6.30
N MET A 40 -0.82 -0.52 -6.69
CA MET A 40 0.58 -0.39 -6.26
C MET A 40 1.17 0.94 -6.72
N MET A 41 1.00 1.30 -8.00
CA MET A 41 1.54 2.56 -8.54
C MET A 41 0.93 3.79 -7.86
N LYS A 42 -0.37 3.78 -7.57
CA LYS A 42 -1.01 4.82 -6.78
C LYS A 42 -0.39 4.95 -5.39
N LEU A 43 -0.19 3.83 -4.69
CA LEU A 43 0.45 3.84 -3.38
C LEU A 43 1.89 4.37 -3.46
N LEU A 44 2.68 3.91 -4.42
CA LEU A 44 4.07 4.36 -4.58
C LEU A 44 4.13 5.86 -4.90
N ASN A 45 3.18 6.38 -5.68
CA ASN A 45 3.06 7.81 -5.97
C ASN A 45 2.63 8.59 -4.72
N TYR A 46 1.65 8.08 -3.97
CA TYR A 46 1.17 8.67 -2.74
C TYR A 46 2.25 8.69 -1.64
N ALA A 47 3.05 7.64 -1.54
CA ALA A 47 4.15 7.53 -0.59
C ALA A 47 5.31 8.47 -0.93
N GLY A 48 5.52 8.81 -2.21
CA GLY A 48 6.59 9.71 -2.64
C GLY A 48 7.97 9.22 -2.22
N ASP A 49 8.59 9.94 -1.27
CA ASP A 49 9.89 9.61 -0.70
C ASP A 49 9.86 8.76 0.57
N THR A 50 8.66 8.56 1.14
CA THR A 50 8.48 7.70 2.31
C THR A 50 8.87 6.26 1.99
N GLN A 51 9.50 5.60 2.97
CA GLN A 51 9.89 4.20 2.84
C GLN A 51 8.65 3.31 2.73
N VAL A 52 8.64 2.40 1.76
CA VAL A 52 7.57 1.44 1.52
C VAL A 52 8.09 0.01 1.67
N ASP A 53 7.53 -0.75 2.61
CA ASP A 53 7.75 -2.20 2.69
C ASP A 53 6.65 -2.94 1.94
N ILE A 54 7.02 -3.64 0.89
CA ILE A 54 6.12 -4.49 0.12
C ILE A 54 6.25 -5.92 0.64
N TYR A 55 5.13 -6.51 1.04
CA TYR A 55 5.00 -7.88 1.52
C TYR A 55 4.25 -8.71 0.49
N VAL A 56 4.92 -9.73 0.01
CA VAL A 56 4.50 -10.59 -1.07
C VAL A 56 3.93 -11.89 -0.49
N VAL A 57 2.62 -12.04 -0.60
CA VAL A 57 1.84 -13.18 -0.08
C VAL A 57 1.91 -14.36 -1.06
N ASP A 58 2.01 -15.58 -0.52
CA ASP A 58 2.16 -16.87 -1.23
C ASP A 58 3.42 -16.96 -2.12
N SER A 59 4.45 -16.20 -1.77
CA SER A 59 5.79 -16.35 -2.35
C SER A 59 6.48 -17.65 -1.92
N ARG A 60 5.98 -18.35 -0.89
CA ARG A 60 6.52 -19.63 -0.38
C ARG A 60 8.02 -19.58 -0.06
N LYS A 61 8.52 -18.44 0.40
CA LYS A 61 9.95 -18.18 0.65
C LYS A 61 10.85 -18.32 -0.59
N ASP A 62 10.27 -18.22 -1.78
CA ASP A 62 11.02 -18.26 -3.02
C ASP A 62 11.37 -16.82 -3.45
N ASP A 63 12.64 -16.45 -3.25
CA ASP A 63 13.17 -15.13 -3.62
C ASP A 63 13.07 -14.87 -5.13
N ASN A 64 13.13 -15.92 -5.96
CA ASN A 64 13.04 -15.75 -7.41
C ASN A 64 11.66 -15.25 -7.80
N LYS A 65 10.60 -15.73 -7.14
CA LYS A 65 9.23 -15.24 -7.39
C LYS A 65 9.07 -13.75 -7.07
N ILE A 66 9.67 -13.28 -5.98
CA ILE A 66 9.66 -11.85 -5.63
C ILE A 66 10.45 -11.05 -6.67
N ARG A 67 11.61 -11.54 -7.09
CA ARG A 67 12.44 -10.89 -8.10
C ARG A 67 11.73 -10.79 -9.45
N ASP A 68 11.16 -11.89 -9.93
CA ASP A 68 10.43 -11.97 -11.20
C ASP A 68 9.21 -11.04 -11.19
N TRP A 69 8.45 -11.04 -10.08
CA TRP A 69 7.34 -10.11 -9.90
C TRP A 69 7.80 -8.65 -9.92
N ALA A 70 8.89 -8.31 -9.23
CA ALA A 70 9.40 -6.96 -9.18
C ALA A 70 9.87 -6.46 -10.57
N LEU A 71 10.50 -7.33 -11.35
CA LEU A 71 10.89 -7.05 -12.73
C LEU A 71 9.67 -6.85 -13.63
N ALA A 72 8.68 -7.74 -13.55
CA ALA A 72 7.44 -7.67 -14.33
C ALA A 72 6.59 -6.42 -14.02
N ASN A 73 6.71 -5.87 -12.81
CA ASN A 73 5.98 -4.68 -12.37
C ASN A 73 6.83 -3.40 -12.38
N HIS A 74 8.01 -3.44 -13.02
CA HIS A 74 8.90 -2.29 -13.18
C HIS A 74 9.26 -1.58 -11.86
N ILE A 75 9.44 -2.34 -10.78
CA ILE A 75 9.88 -1.78 -9.50
C ILE A 75 11.24 -1.10 -9.69
N ASN A 76 11.34 0.15 -9.23
CA ASN A 76 12.56 0.92 -9.37
C ASN A 76 13.71 0.31 -8.53
N VAL A 77 14.68 -0.28 -9.22
CA VAL A 77 15.84 -0.95 -8.62
C VAL A 77 16.67 -0.02 -7.74
N GLU A 78 16.81 1.26 -8.10
CA GLU A 78 17.57 2.22 -7.30
C GLU A 78 16.87 2.53 -5.97
N LYS A 79 15.53 2.57 -5.97
CA LYS A 79 14.75 2.69 -4.72
C LYS A 79 14.90 1.45 -3.83
N VAL A 80 15.01 0.26 -4.43
CA VAL A 80 15.27 -0.99 -3.69
C VAL A 80 16.67 -1.01 -3.09
N LYS A 81 17.70 -0.66 -3.87
CA LYS A 81 19.10 -0.58 -3.39
C LYS A 81 19.25 0.38 -2.21
N LYS A 82 18.54 1.51 -2.25
CA LYS A 82 18.52 2.52 -1.18
C LYS A 82 17.59 2.16 -0.02
N ARG A 83 16.92 1.00 -0.06
CA ARG A 83 15.92 0.53 0.92
C ARG A 83 14.71 1.45 1.08
N GLN A 84 14.50 2.37 0.15
CA GLN A 84 13.29 3.18 0.07
C GLN A 84 12.09 2.28 -0.28
N ILE A 85 12.30 1.24 -1.08
CA ILE A 85 11.37 0.13 -1.25
C ILE A 85 12.02 -1.14 -0.70
N THR A 86 11.34 -1.88 0.17
CA THR A 86 11.77 -3.23 0.56
C THR A 86 10.80 -4.26 0.01
N LEU A 87 11.30 -5.41 -0.39
CA LEU A 87 10.50 -6.53 -0.90
C LEU A 87 10.67 -7.69 0.08
N ASN A 88 9.57 -8.16 0.65
CA ASN A 88 9.56 -9.10 1.77
C ASN A 88 8.57 -10.22 1.50
N HIS A 89 8.77 -11.37 2.13
CA HIS A 89 7.75 -12.42 2.21
C HIS A 89 6.76 -12.10 3.31
N ASP A 90 5.46 -12.31 3.06
CA ASP A 90 4.53 -12.48 4.17
C ASP A 90 4.56 -13.92 4.67
N LEU A 91 5.17 -14.14 5.84
CA LEU A 91 5.40 -15.47 6.40
C LEU A 91 4.37 -15.90 7.46
N ASN A 92 3.60 -14.95 7.99
CA ASN A 92 2.78 -15.15 9.19
C ASN A 92 1.31 -14.74 8.99
N LEU A 93 0.81 -14.73 7.74
CA LEU A 93 -0.55 -14.26 7.40
C LEU A 93 -0.80 -12.84 7.94
N SER A 94 0.22 -11.99 7.94
CA SER A 94 0.13 -10.65 8.52
C SER A 94 -0.94 -9.85 7.80
N TRP A 95 -1.08 -10.05 6.49
CA TRP A 95 -2.15 -9.44 5.69
C TRP A 95 -3.54 -9.77 6.26
N ALA A 96 -3.81 -11.02 6.66
CA ALA A 96 -5.12 -11.42 7.17
C ALA A 96 -5.42 -10.78 8.53
N LYS A 97 -4.39 -10.67 9.39
CA LYS A 97 -4.50 -10.05 10.71
C LYS A 97 -4.78 -8.54 10.63
N TYR A 98 -4.11 -7.84 9.73
CA TYR A 98 -4.15 -6.37 9.68
C TYR A 98 -5.16 -5.82 8.66
N ALA A 99 -5.46 -6.56 7.59
CA ALA A 99 -6.38 -6.14 6.53
C ALA A 99 -7.81 -6.65 6.67
N ASN A 100 -8.13 -7.32 7.79
CA ASN A 100 -9.46 -7.88 8.03
C ASN A 100 -9.97 -8.72 6.84
N GLY A 101 -9.06 -9.50 6.23
CA GLY A 101 -9.35 -10.35 5.08
C GLY A 101 -9.58 -9.63 3.74
N LYS A 102 -9.40 -8.30 3.63
CA LYS A 102 -9.61 -7.54 2.39
C LYS A 102 -8.29 -7.21 1.68
N MET A 103 -8.30 -7.28 0.36
CA MET A 103 -7.14 -6.99 -0.49
C MET A 103 -7.52 -6.14 -1.72
N PRO A 104 -6.61 -5.30 -2.27
CA PRO A 104 -5.28 -4.95 -1.74
C PRO A 104 -5.36 -4.33 -0.34
N ALA A 105 -4.25 -4.34 0.39
CA ALA A 105 -4.18 -3.65 1.67
C ALA A 105 -2.89 -2.83 1.76
N ALA A 106 -3.02 -1.53 2.00
CA ALA A 106 -1.90 -0.66 2.34
C ALA A 106 -2.15 0.04 3.66
N PHE A 107 -1.09 0.16 4.45
CA PHE A 107 -1.10 0.81 5.74
C PHE A 107 0.05 1.78 5.85
N GLY A 108 -0.19 2.91 6.50
CA GLY A 108 0.84 3.81 6.98
C GLY A 108 1.15 3.46 8.43
N ILE A 109 2.37 3.76 8.84
CA ILE A 109 2.77 3.78 10.24
C ILE A 109 3.08 5.24 10.59
N ASP A 110 2.32 5.79 11.53
CA ASP A 110 2.53 7.14 12.01
C ASP A 110 3.73 7.25 12.96
N GLY A 111 3.99 8.46 13.48
CA GLY A 111 5.12 8.72 14.39
C GLY A 111 5.04 7.98 15.72
N GLU A 112 3.88 7.45 16.09
CA GLU A 112 3.65 6.68 17.32
C GLU A 112 3.69 5.16 17.07
N GLY A 113 3.88 4.73 15.83
CA GLY A 113 3.88 3.32 15.46
C GLY A 113 2.48 2.74 15.22
N GLN A 114 1.43 3.57 15.17
CA GLN A 114 0.07 3.12 14.92
C GLN A 114 -0.16 2.86 13.44
N TRP A 115 -0.98 1.84 13.17
CA TRP A 115 -1.33 1.46 11.81
C TRP A 115 -2.54 2.28 11.35
N ILE A 116 -2.37 3.01 10.26
CA ILE A 116 -3.45 3.73 9.59
C ILE A 116 -3.74 3.06 8.25
N ASN A 117 -5.01 2.81 7.93
CA ASN A 117 -5.37 2.33 6.59
C ASN A 117 -5.11 3.45 5.58
N LEU A 118 -4.36 3.16 4.52
CA LEU A 118 -4.16 4.11 3.43
C LEU A 118 -5.23 3.83 2.38
N THR A 119 -6.21 4.73 2.32
CA THR A 119 -7.11 4.82 1.16
C THR A 119 -6.40 5.72 0.14
N TYR A 120 -5.98 5.17 -1.00
CA TYR A 120 -5.18 5.85 -2.03
C TYR A 120 -5.82 5.76 -3.43
#